data_AF-A0A838ENR6-F1
#
_entry.id   AF-A0A838ENR6-F1
#
_cell.length_a   1.000
_cell.length_b   1.000
_cell.length_c   1.000
_cell.angle_alpha   90.00
_cell.angle_beta   90.00
_cell.angle_gamma   90.00
#
_symmetry.space_group_name_H-M   'P 1'
#
loop_
_entity.id
_entity.type
_entity.pdbx_description
1 polymer ?
#
loop_
_entity_poly.entity_id
_entity_poly.type
_entity_poly.pdbx_seq_one_letter_code
_entity_poly.pdbx_strand_id
1 'polypeptide(L)'
;MENWDARQSQQLAGTSNASGHKQNIVAFESHRQLRDIISELIYLTTSSTLTTSDLQKRLNAHKTTFGSSFTTQLVRALLHTDEDEREAVTWLLTQLNDQETIALLQQIAQNKSLSRLVRLSASLTLAGMGATQEMQDIPRRVRLYAIS
;
A
#
# COMPACT_ATOMS: atom_id res chain seq x y z
N MET A 1 -40.33 -3.95 50.66
CA MET A 1 -40.50 -5.42 50.57
C MET A 1 -41.05 -5.71 49.20
N GLU A 2 -40.13 -5.99 48.29
CA GLU A 2 -40.39 -6.34 46.90
C GLU A 2 -40.95 -7.75 46.80
N ASN A 3 -42.01 -7.94 46.01
CA ASN A 3 -42.40 -9.25 45.49
C ASN A 3 -42.85 -9.08 44.04
N TRP A 4 -41.99 -9.59 43.16
CA TRP A 4 -42.28 -10.36 41.95
C TRP A 4 -43.69 -10.28 41.37
N ASP A 5 -43.81 -9.72 40.15
CA ASP A 5 -44.34 -10.52 39.04
C ASP A 5 -44.03 -9.96 37.63
N ALA A 6 -43.69 -10.92 36.77
CA ALA A 6 -43.99 -11.01 35.35
C ALA A 6 -43.68 -9.83 34.40
N ARG A 7 -42.48 -9.86 33.80
CA ARG A 7 -42.34 -9.76 32.33
C ARG A 7 -41.32 -10.78 31.81
N GLN A 8 -41.85 -11.96 31.52
CA GLN A 8 -41.37 -12.81 30.45
C GLN A 8 -41.30 -12.00 29.13
N SER A 9 -40.39 -12.41 28.25
CA SER A 9 -40.38 -12.08 26.81
C SER A 9 -39.61 -10.84 26.36
N GLN A 10 -38.27 -10.88 26.45
CA GLN A 10 -37.37 -10.62 25.31
C GLN A 10 -36.10 -11.47 25.48
N GLN A 11 -36.19 -12.80 25.32
CA GLN A 11 -35.61 -13.44 24.13
C GLN A 11 -35.35 -12.45 22.97
N LEU A 12 -34.26 -11.69 23.05
CA LEU A 12 -33.59 -11.16 21.86
C LEU A 12 -32.31 -11.97 21.67
N ALA A 13 -32.40 -12.95 20.77
CA ALA A 13 -31.35 -13.34 19.82
C ALA A 13 -29.89 -13.05 20.27
N GLY A 14 -29.41 -13.80 21.27
CA GLY A 14 -28.01 -13.78 21.68
C GLY A 14 -27.14 -14.79 20.94
N THR A 15 -27.47 -15.13 19.68
CA THR A 15 -26.74 -16.12 18.89
C THR A 15 -26.30 -15.47 17.58
N SER A 16 -25.19 -14.70 17.58
CA SER A 16 -24.38 -14.46 16.35
C SER A 16 -23.20 -13.46 16.46
N ASN A 17 -22.80 -12.88 17.60
CA ASN A 17 -21.83 -11.76 17.55
C ASN A 17 -20.38 -12.04 17.99
N ALA A 18 -20.03 -13.29 18.34
CA ALA A 18 -18.66 -13.62 18.77
C ALA A 18 -17.65 -13.83 17.61
N SER A 19 -18.13 -14.05 16.38
CA SER A 19 -17.26 -14.28 15.22
C SER A 19 -16.74 -12.97 14.59
N GLY A 20 -17.56 -11.91 14.61
CA GLY A 20 -17.19 -10.60 14.04
C GLY A 20 -16.07 -9.88 14.79
N HIS A 21 -15.98 -10.04 16.12
CA HIS A 21 -14.92 -9.40 16.91
C HIS A 21 -13.55 -10.04 16.67
N LYS A 22 -13.47 -11.38 16.53
CA LYS A 22 -12.19 -12.06 16.23
C LYS A 22 -11.67 -11.75 14.83
N GLN A 23 -12.54 -11.68 13.82
CA GLN A 23 -12.14 -11.31 12.46
C GLN A 23 -11.66 -9.86 12.39
N ASN A 24 -12.29 -8.95 13.12
CA ASN A 24 -11.89 -7.54 13.15
C ASN A 24 -10.55 -7.34 13.90
N ILE A 25 -10.31 -8.09 14.97
CA ILE A 25 -9.02 -8.06 15.71
C ILE A 25 -7.88 -8.60 14.83
N VAL A 26 -8.08 -9.73 14.14
CA VAL A 26 -7.05 -10.34 13.26
C VAL A 26 -6.75 -9.45 12.06
N ALA A 27 -7.76 -8.83 11.44
CA ALA A 27 -7.56 -7.87 10.37
C ALA A 27 -6.80 -6.61 10.85
N PHE A 28 -7.11 -6.13 12.05
CA PHE A 28 -6.47 -4.96 12.65
C PHE A 28 -5.01 -5.23 13.04
N GLU A 29 -4.71 -6.42 13.58
CA GLU A 29 -3.34 -6.86 13.85
C GLU A 29 -2.54 -7.00 12.55
N SER A 30 -3.15 -7.52 11.49
CA SER A 30 -2.51 -7.61 10.17
C SER A 30 -2.16 -6.23 9.61
N HIS A 31 -3.05 -5.24 9.78
CA HIS A 31 -2.82 -3.86 9.37
C HIS A 31 -1.71 -3.19 10.20
N ARG A 32 -1.65 -3.48 11.50
CA ARG A 32 -0.60 -2.97 12.40
C ARG A 32 0.76 -3.57 12.06
N GLN A 33 0.81 -4.88 11.87
CA GLN A 33 2.01 -5.60 11.43
C GLN A 33 2.52 -5.06 10.10
N LEU A 34 1.63 -4.81 9.13
CA LEU A 34 2.01 -4.21 7.86
C LEU A 34 2.62 -2.81 8.02
N ARG A 35 2.03 -1.97 8.88
CA ARG A 35 2.56 -0.63 9.16
C ARG A 35 3.93 -0.69 9.84
N ASP A 36 4.11 -1.60 10.80
CA ASP A 36 5.37 -1.79 11.50
C ASP A 36 6.46 -2.31 10.54
N ILE A 37 6.13 -3.27 9.67
CA ILE A 37 7.02 -3.78 8.61
C ILE A 37 7.40 -2.67 7.62
N ILE A 38 6.46 -1.84 7.19
CA ILE A 38 6.75 -0.71 6.29
C ILE A 38 7.68 0.29 6.98
N SER A 39 7.42 0.61 8.26
CA SER A 39 8.25 1.53 9.03
C SER A 39 9.66 0.96 9.25
N GLU A 40 9.78 -0.35 9.48
CA GLU A 40 11.06 -1.06 9.56
C GLU A 40 11.80 -1.01 8.22
N LEU A 41 11.13 -1.26 7.10
CA LEU A 41 11.74 -1.19 5.77
C LEU A 41 12.23 0.22 5.44
N ILE A 42 11.44 1.24 5.76
CA ILE A 42 11.81 2.65 5.59
C ILE A 42 13.05 2.95 6.44
N TYR A 43 13.02 2.58 7.72
CA TYR A 43 14.16 2.75 8.61
C TYR A 43 15.41 2.06 8.06
N LEU A 44 15.30 0.80 7.61
CA LEU A 44 16.42 0.06 7.03
C LEU A 44 16.99 0.71 5.76
N THR A 45 16.15 1.31 4.91
CA THR A 45 16.59 2.04 3.72
C THR A 45 17.33 3.34 4.10
N THR A 46 16.88 4.05 5.14
CA THR A 46 17.45 5.33 5.55
C THR A 46 18.67 5.18 6.47
N SER A 47 18.72 4.15 7.31
CA SER A 47 19.64 4.05 8.44
C SER A 47 20.80 3.05 8.26
N SER A 48 20.76 2.13 7.29
CA SER A 48 21.65 0.96 7.32
C SER A 48 22.21 0.50 5.97
N THR A 49 23.45 0.01 6.03
CA THR A 49 24.36 -0.55 5.00
C THR A 49 23.90 -1.89 4.42
N LEU A 50 22.59 -2.15 4.32
CA LEU A 50 22.07 -3.39 3.77
C LEU A 50 22.21 -3.37 2.25
N THR A 51 22.59 -4.50 1.65
CA THR A 51 22.68 -4.55 0.18
C THR A 51 21.29 -4.38 -0.43
N THR A 52 21.21 -3.58 -1.50
CA THR A 52 19.99 -3.37 -2.29
C THR A 52 19.27 -4.68 -2.63
N SER A 53 20.04 -5.75 -2.88
CA SER A 53 19.52 -7.09 -3.17
C SER A 53 18.81 -7.77 -2.00
N ASP A 54 19.30 -7.62 -0.76
CA ASP A 54 18.66 -8.23 0.40
C ASP A 54 17.36 -7.51 0.74
N LEU A 55 17.33 -6.20 0.55
CA LEU A 55 16.15 -5.38 0.76
C LEU A 55 15.07 -5.71 -0.27
N GLN A 56 15.44 -5.87 -1.55
CA GLN A 56 14.54 -6.35 -2.59
C GLN A 56 13.97 -7.75 -2.29
N LYS A 57 14.78 -8.68 -1.77
CA LYS A 57 14.30 -10.02 -1.38
C LYS A 57 13.24 -9.94 -0.28
N ARG A 58 13.49 -9.13 0.77
CA ARG A 58 12.52 -8.91 1.85
C ARG A 58 11.24 -8.26 1.34
N LEU A 59 11.38 -7.23 0.51
CA LEU A 59 10.26 -6.54 -0.11
C LEU A 59 9.37 -7.51 -0.92
N ASN A 60 9.98 -8.34 -1.77
CA ASN A 60 9.27 -9.34 -2.55
C ASN A 60 8.63 -10.43 -1.68
N ALA A 61 9.31 -10.88 -0.62
CA ALA A 61 8.73 -11.81 0.35
C ALA A 61 7.46 -11.21 0.98
N HIS A 62 7.50 -9.97 1.45
CA HIS A 62 6.32 -9.29 2.01
C HIS A 62 5.22 -9.07 0.98
N LYS A 63 5.57 -8.73 -0.28
CA LYS A 63 4.60 -8.67 -1.38
C LYS A 63 3.88 -10.01 -1.58
N THR A 64 4.60 -11.13 -1.54
CA THR A 64 3.99 -12.46 -1.69
C THR A 64 3.12 -12.85 -0.50
N THR A 65 3.44 -12.38 0.70
CA THR A 65 2.66 -12.68 1.91
C THR A 65 1.38 -11.85 2.02
N PHE A 66 1.44 -10.56 1.68
CA PHE A 66 0.36 -9.60 1.93
C PHE A 66 -0.35 -9.12 0.65
N GLY A 67 0.19 -9.44 -0.52
CA GLY A 67 -0.39 -9.09 -1.82
C GLY A 67 -0.54 -7.59 -2.06
N SER A 68 -1.65 -7.20 -2.67
CA SER A 68 -1.99 -5.81 -3.03
C SER A 68 -2.26 -4.90 -1.83
N SER A 69 -2.49 -5.47 -0.64
CA SER A 69 -2.64 -4.70 0.59
C SER A 69 -1.33 -4.02 0.99
N PHE A 70 -0.20 -4.72 0.80
CA PHE A 70 1.13 -4.17 1.08
C PHE A 70 1.42 -2.95 0.20
N THR A 71 1.10 -3.05 -1.10
CA THR A 71 1.41 -2.00 -2.08
C THR A 71 0.54 -0.77 -1.84
N THR A 72 -0.74 -0.97 -1.55
CA THR A 72 -1.68 0.09 -1.15
C THR A 72 -1.22 0.81 0.12
N GLN A 73 -0.75 0.06 1.11
CA GLN A 73 -0.34 0.62 2.39
C GLN A 73 1.00 1.36 2.28
N LEU A 74 1.88 0.93 1.38
CA LEU A 74 3.13 1.62 1.08
C LEU A 74 2.88 2.93 0.32
N VAL A 75 1.89 2.95 -0.59
CA VAL A 75 1.39 4.21 -1.20
C VAL A 75 0.76 5.13 -0.15
N ARG A 76 0.03 4.60 0.85
CA ARG A 76 -0.47 5.41 1.98
C ARG A 76 0.66 5.95 2.85
N ALA A 77 1.72 5.18 3.06
CA ALA A 77 2.88 5.64 3.82
C ALA A 77 3.50 6.88 3.16
N LEU A 78 3.61 6.91 1.82
CA LEU A 78 4.10 8.06 1.06
C LEU A 78 3.35 9.37 1.34
N LEU A 79 2.08 9.30 1.75
CA LEU A 79 1.26 10.49 2.10
C LEU A 79 1.54 11.01 3.52
N HIS A 80 2.04 10.15 4.42
CA HIS A 80 2.13 10.42 5.85
C HIS A 80 3.57 10.51 6.38
N THR A 81 4.58 10.13 5.60
CA THR A 81 5.99 10.15 6.01
C THR A 81 6.70 11.49 5.74
N ASP A 82 7.76 11.70 6.51
CA ASP A 82 8.68 12.85 6.43
C ASP A 82 9.50 12.83 5.13
N GLU A 83 10.28 13.90 4.86
CA GLU A 83 10.97 14.06 3.56
C GLU A 83 11.96 12.92 3.25
N ASP A 84 12.82 12.56 4.21
CA ASP A 84 13.81 11.48 4.04
C ASP A 84 13.14 10.10 3.91
N GLU A 85 12.12 9.86 4.72
CA GLU A 85 11.33 8.63 4.67
C GLU A 85 10.55 8.51 3.36
N ARG A 86 10.12 9.63 2.77
CA ARG A 86 9.39 9.65 1.50
C ARG A 86 10.28 9.25 0.34
N GLU A 87 11.55 9.63 0.34
CA GLU A 87 12.52 9.16 -0.66
C GLU A 87 12.71 7.64 -0.56
N ALA A 88 12.86 7.12 0.65
CA ALA A 88 12.93 5.68 0.89
C ALA A 88 11.67 4.95 0.38
N VAL A 89 10.47 5.45 0.68
CA VAL A 89 9.20 4.88 0.19
C VAL A 89 9.12 4.94 -1.34
N THR A 90 9.54 6.04 -1.96
CA THR A 90 9.56 6.21 -3.42
C THR A 90 10.48 5.18 -4.06
N TRP A 91 11.65 4.96 -3.48
CA TRP A 91 12.59 3.94 -3.93
C TRP A 91 12.02 2.53 -3.78
N LEU A 92 11.44 2.20 -2.62
CA LEU A 92 10.79 0.90 -2.36
C LEU A 92 9.68 0.60 -3.37
N LEU A 93 8.82 1.58 -3.67
CA LEU A 93 7.78 1.44 -4.69
C LEU A 93 8.39 1.15 -6.07
N THR A 94 9.42 1.91 -6.45
CA THR A 94 10.10 1.73 -7.73
C THR A 94 10.68 0.33 -7.88
N GLN A 95 11.28 -0.23 -6.81
CA GLN A 95 11.79 -1.61 -6.81
C GLN A 95 10.69 -2.67 -6.89
N LEU A 96 9.52 -2.39 -6.29
CA LEU A 96 8.38 -3.30 -6.32
C LEU A 96 7.74 -3.42 -7.71
N ASN A 97 7.85 -2.35 -8.50
CA ASN A 97 7.31 -2.17 -9.85
C ASN A 97 5.91 -2.79 -10.03
N ASP A 98 5.00 -2.46 -9.11
CA ASP A 98 3.68 -3.07 -9.06
C ASP A 98 2.67 -2.30 -9.90
N GLN A 99 2.08 -2.96 -10.91
CA GLN A 99 1.19 -2.29 -11.85
C GLN A 99 -0.08 -1.72 -11.19
N GLU A 100 -0.58 -2.35 -10.12
CA GLU A 100 -1.76 -1.87 -9.40
C GLU A 100 -1.52 -0.51 -8.71
N THR A 101 -0.27 -0.21 -8.37
CA THR A 101 0.08 1.08 -7.74
C THR A 101 0.14 2.24 -8.73
N ILE A 102 0.25 1.98 -10.03
CA ILE A 102 0.37 3.01 -11.07
C ILE A 102 -0.85 3.94 -11.05
N ALA A 103 -2.05 3.37 -11.01
CA ALA A 103 -3.29 4.16 -10.99
C ALA A 103 -3.39 5.05 -9.74
N LEU A 104 -3.01 4.52 -8.57
CA LEU A 104 -3.01 5.26 -7.31
C LEU A 104 -1.95 6.38 -7.34
N LEU A 105 -0.76 6.12 -7.86
CA LEU A 105 0.31 7.10 -7.98
C LEU A 105 -0.03 8.21 -8.98
N GLN A 106 -0.72 7.89 -10.09
CA GLN A 106 -1.22 8.88 -11.05
C GLN A 106 -2.25 9.81 -10.40
N GLN A 107 -3.18 9.25 -9.61
CA GLN A 107 -4.14 10.04 -8.85
C GLN A 107 -3.44 10.98 -7.86
N ILE A 108 -2.44 10.48 -7.12
CA ILE A 108 -1.67 11.30 -6.17
C ILE A 108 -0.92 12.41 -6.89
N ALA A 109 -0.24 12.12 -8.00
CA ALA A 109 0.52 13.10 -8.78
C ALA A 109 -0.37 14.23 -9.32
N GLN A 110 -1.59 13.92 -9.75
CA GLN A 110 -2.53 14.89 -10.32
C GLN A 110 -3.33 15.65 -9.24
N ASN A 111 -3.39 15.14 -8.02
CA ASN A 111 -4.21 15.73 -6.96
C ASN A 111 -3.59 17.01 -6.38
N LYS A 112 -4.12 18.16 -6.79
CA LYS A 112 -3.65 19.49 -6.36
C LYS A 112 -3.85 19.79 -4.87
N SER A 113 -4.70 19.04 -4.15
CA SER A 113 -4.87 19.23 -2.70
C SER A 113 -3.71 18.69 -1.88
N LEU A 114 -2.88 17.81 -2.47
CA LEU A 114 -1.71 17.24 -1.81
C LEU A 114 -0.49 18.15 -1.92
N SER A 115 0.40 18.02 -0.94
CA SER A 115 1.68 18.74 -0.91
C SER A 115 2.44 18.56 -2.23
N ARG A 116 3.10 19.62 -2.67
CA ARG A 116 3.93 19.60 -3.88
C ARG A 116 4.96 18.47 -3.84
N LEU A 117 5.57 18.24 -2.68
CA LEU A 117 6.59 17.21 -2.51
C LEU A 117 6.01 15.81 -2.69
N VAL A 118 4.85 15.53 -2.12
CA VAL A 118 4.14 14.25 -2.28
C VAL A 118 3.82 13.98 -3.76
N ARG A 119 3.35 15.00 -4.48
CA ARG A 119 3.09 14.90 -5.93
C ARG A 119 4.36 14.61 -6.72
N LEU A 120 5.45 15.30 -6.41
CA LEU A 120 6.75 15.09 -7.06
C LEU A 120 7.28 13.68 -6.80
N SER A 121 7.21 13.19 -5.57
CA SER A 121 7.58 11.82 -5.22
C SER A 121 6.75 10.81 -6.00
N ALA A 122 5.44 10.99 -6.09
CA ALA A 122 4.57 10.10 -6.88
C ALA A 122 4.92 10.13 -8.38
N SER A 123 5.16 11.31 -8.95
CA SER A 123 5.63 11.45 -10.35
C SER A 123 7.00 10.80 -10.56
N LEU A 124 7.91 10.93 -9.61
CA LEU A 124 9.24 10.31 -9.66
C LEU A 124 9.14 8.79 -9.62
N THR A 125 8.30 8.23 -8.74
CA THR A 125 8.03 6.79 -8.69
C THR A 125 7.49 6.29 -10.03
N LEU A 126 6.52 7.00 -10.62
CA LEU A 126 5.97 6.64 -11.93
C LEU A 126 7.05 6.65 -13.04
N ALA A 127 7.95 7.62 -13.00
CA ALA A 127 9.10 7.67 -13.91
C ALA A 127 10.07 6.50 -13.68
N GLY A 128 10.39 6.19 -12.43
CA GLY A 128 11.25 5.06 -12.06
C GLY A 128 10.67 3.71 -12.48
N MET A 129 9.34 3.56 -12.44
CA MET A 129 8.62 2.37 -12.92
C MET A 129 8.50 2.30 -14.45
N GLY A 130 8.86 3.36 -15.18
CA GLY A 130 8.60 3.48 -16.61
C GLY A 130 7.11 3.55 -16.97
N ALA A 131 6.26 3.91 -15.99
CA ALA A 131 4.81 3.95 -16.08
C ALA A 131 4.27 5.38 -16.32
N THR A 132 5.10 6.26 -16.89
CA THR A 132 4.70 7.61 -17.23
C THR A 132 3.73 7.59 -18.41
N GLN A 133 2.83 8.57 -18.43
CA GLN A 133 1.83 8.70 -19.49
C GLN A 133 2.48 8.78 -20.87
N GLU A 134 3.62 9.48 -20.98
CA GLU A 134 4.37 9.58 -22.23
C GLU A 134 5.01 8.25 -22.69
N MET A 135 5.38 7.34 -21.78
CA MET A 135 5.91 6.03 -22.16
C MET A 135 4.80 5.04 -22.55
N GLN A 136 3.61 5.19 -21.97
CA GLN A 136 2.44 4.40 -22.35
C GLN A 136 1.82 4.86 -23.68
N ASP A 137 1.94 6.15 -24.01
CA ASP A 137 1.45 6.74 -25.26
C ASP A 137 2.37 6.51 -26.46
N ILE A 138 3.55 5.89 -26.30
CA ILE A 138 4.35 5.48 -27.46
C ILE A 138 3.57 4.37 -28.16
N PRO A 139 2.95 4.62 -29.33
CA PRO A 139 2.33 3.54 -30.06
C PRO A 139 3.48 2.60 -30.41
N ARG A 140 3.37 1.33 -30.02
CA ARG A 140 4.24 0.27 -30.55
C ARG A 140 4.26 0.47 -32.05
N ARG A 141 5.34 1.08 -32.58
CA ARG A 141 5.50 1.28 -34.02
C ARG A 141 5.45 -0.11 -34.60
N VAL A 142 4.31 -0.44 -35.20
CA VAL A 142 4.12 -1.67 -35.96
C VAL A 142 5.23 -1.61 -36.99
N ARG A 143 6.26 -2.45 -36.82
CA ARG A 143 7.29 -2.63 -37.82
C ARG A 143 6.60 -3.31 -39.00
N LEU A 144 5.99 -2.50 -39.84
CA LEU A 144 5.60 -2.89 -41.19
C LEU A 144 6.90 -3.12 -41.94
N TYR A 145 7.40 -4.34 -41.86
CA TYR A 145 8.38 -4.83 -42.82
C TYR A 145 7.61 -4.94 -44.14
N ALA A 146 7.70 -3.91 -44.98
CA ALA A 146 7.43 -4.06 -46.39
C ALA A 146 8.54 -4.95 -46.95
N ILE A 147 8.24 -6.25 -47.07
CA ILE A 147 9.04 -7.16 -47.87
C ILE A 147 8.57 -6.92 -49.31
N SER A 148 9.41 -6.25 -50.10
CA SER A 148 9.31 -6.18 -51.56
C SER A 148 10.18 -7.24 -52.19
#